data_AF-A0A923MLH5-F1
#
_entry.id   AF-A0A923MLH5-F1
#
_cell.length_a   1.000
_cell.length_b   1.000
_cell.length_c   1.000
_cell.angle_alpha   90.00
_cell.angle_beta   90.00
_cell.angle_gamma   90.00
#
_symmetry.space_group_name_H-M   'P 1'
#
loop_
_entity.id
_entity.type
_entity.pdbx_description
1 polymer ?
#
loop_
_entity_poly.entity_id
_entity_poly.type
_entity_poly.pdbx_seq_one_letter_code
_entity_poly.pdbx_strand_id
1 'polypeptide(L)'
;MRTKELSAPVAMFKLAAALERYDMRVRALAGRSLDLEIVRRVQHDFGELRLLCASLPKLSVSWTAVLLSRAKLLQALCQRAGPAAAALLHEHLAEVEGLRRRCLRAIGAQGLALT
;
A
#
# COMPACT_ATOMS: atom_id res chain seq x y z
N MET A 1 -24.82 -16.03 1.62
CA MET A 1 -23.35 -16.05 1.53
C MET A 1 -22.78 -15.53 2.86
N ARG A 2 -22.29 -16.41 3.75
CA ARG A 2 -21.57 -15.97 4.96
C ARG A 2 -20.17 -15.54 4.53
N THR A 3 -19.93 -14.23 4.46
CA THR A 3 -18.56 -13.70 4.43
C THR A 3 -17.86 -14.21 5.68
N LYS A 4 -16.92 -15.14 5.53
CA LYS A 4 -15.99 -15.49 6.61
C LYS A 4 -15.25 -14.21 6.95
N GLU A 5 -15.65 -13.53 8.01
CA GLU A 5 -14.89 -12.42 8.57
C GLU A 5 -13.48 -12.95 8.82
N LEU A 6 -12.51 -12.44 8.06
CA LEU A 6 -11.11 -12.74 8.31
C LEU A 6 -10.83 -12.15 9.69
N SER A 7 -10.23 -12.95 10.57
CA SER A 7 -9.76 -12.41 11.85
C SER A 7 -8.85 -11.22 11.57
N ALA A 8 -8.95 -10.17 12.39
CA ALA A 8 -8.14 -8.97 12.23
C ALA A 8 -6.64 -9.25 12.01
N PRO A 9 -5.99 -10.20 12.72
CA PRO A 9 -4.59 -10.55 12.43
C PRO A 9 -4.37 -11.14 11.02
N VAL A 10 -5.28 -11.98 10.52
CA VAL A 10 -5.18 -12.53 9.16
C VAL A 10 -5.35 -11.41 8.12
N ALA A 11 -6.28 -10.48 8.34
CA ALA A 11 -6.45 -9.32 7.46
C ALA A 11 -5.21 -8.41 7.46
N MET A 12 -4.61 -8.16 8.63
CA MET A 12 -3.36 -7.40 8.75
C MET A 12 -2.18 -8.10 8.05
N PHE A 13 -2.08 -9.42 8.16
CA PHE A 13 -1.03 -10.19 7.49
C PHE A 13 -1.18 -10.12 5.96
N LYS A 14 -2.40 -10.34 5.46
CA LYS A 14 -2.71 -10.20 4.03
C LYS A 14 -2.41 -8.80 3.53
N LEU A 15 -2.75 -7.76 4.30
CA LEU A 15 -2.43 -6.37 3.97
C LEU A 15 -0.92 -6.13 3.92
N ALA A 16 -0.14 -6.62 4.89
CA ALA A 16 1.31 -6.47 4.89
C ALA A 16 1.96 -7.12 3.65
N ALA A 17 1.54 -8.32 3.28
CA ALA A 17 2.02 -9.02 2.09
C ALA A 17 1.61 -8.31 0.79
N ALA A 18 0.38 -7.78 0.72
CA ALA A 18 -0.08 -7.02 -0.44
C ALA A 18 0.70 -5.70 -0.59
N LEU A 19 1.03 -5.02 0.51
CA LEU A 19 1.83 -3.79 0.52
C LEU A 19 3.26 -4.03 0.01
N GLU A 20 3.87 -5.15 0.39
CA GLU A 20 5.19 -5.54 -0.11
C GLU A 20 5.19 -5.79 -1.63
N ARG A 21 4.20 -6.52 -2.15
CA ARG A 21 4.03 -6.72 -3.60
C ARG A 21 3.83 -5.40 -4.33
N TYR A 22 3.00 -4.51 -3.77
CA TYR A 22 2.73 -3.20 -4.34
C TYR A 22 4.00 -2.34 -4.38
N ASP A 23 4.76 -2.26 -3.28
CA ASP A 23 6.03 -1.52 -3.19
C ASP A 23 7.02 -1.98 -4.29
N MET A 24 7.22 -3.29 -4.43
CA MET A 24 8.11 -3.84 -5.47
C MET A 24 7.70 -3.40 -6.89
N ARG A 25 6.40 -3.42 -7.21
CA ARG A 25 5.91 -3.03 -8.55
C ARG A 25 5.96 -1.53 -8.78
N VAL A 26 5.71 -0.73 -7.75
CA VAL A 26 5.81 0.74 -7.82
C VAL A 26 7.27 1.16 -8.02
N ARG A 27 8.23 0.49 -7.39
CA ARG A 27 9.67 0.71 -7.68
C ARG A 27 10.03 0.40 -9.12
N ALA A 28 9.46 -0.66 -9.70
CA ALA A 28 9.69 -1.01 -11.10
C ALA A 28 9.18 0.06 -12.09
N LEU A 29 8.15 0.83 -11.71
CA LEU A 29 7.63 1.96 -12.49
C LEU A 29 8.61 3.13 -12.60
N ALA A 30 9.49 3.29 -11.62
CA ALA A 30 10.46 4.40 -11.57
C ALA A 30 11.59 4.28 -12.59
N GLY A 31 11.92 3.04 -12.98
CA GLY A 31 13.07 2.73 -13.83
C GLY A 31 12.74 2.54 -15.31
N ARG A 32 11.49 2.74 -15.74
CA ARG A 32 11.03 2.47 -17.12
C ARG A 32 10.16 3.62 -17.66
N SER A 33 10.10 3.74 -18.98
CA SER A 33 9.02 4.49 -19.64
C SER A 33 7.67 3.90 -19.21
N LEU A 34 6.62 4.73 -19.12
CA LEU A 34 5.27 4.35 -18.66
C LEU A 34 4.73 3.13 -19.42
N ASP A 35 4.99 1.95 -18.88
CA ASP A 35 4.50 0.67 -19.38
C ASP A 35 3.07 0.47 -18.87
N LEU A 36 2.12 0.48 -19.81
CA LEU A 36 0.69 0.33 -19.53
C LEU A 36 0.38 -0.97 -18.77
N GLU A 37 1.14 -2.04 -18.99
CA GLU A 37 0.93 -3.29 -18.28
C GLU A 37 1.33 -3.17 -16.81
N ILE A 38 2.46 -2.51 -16.52
CA ILE A 38 2.91 -2.26 -15.15
C ILE A 38 1.92 -1.35 -14.43
N VAL A 39 1.45 -0.29 -15.10
CA VAL A 39 0.42 0.61 -14.56
C VAL A 39 -0.85 -0.17 -14.20
N ARG A 40 -1.33 -1.04 -15.09
CA ARG A 40 -2.53 -1.87 -14.84
C ARG A 40 -2.34 -2.80 -13.63
N ARG A 41 -1.18 -3.45 -13.51
CA ARG A 41 -0.84 -4.32 -12.38
C ARG A 41 -0.80 -3.55 -11.06
N VAL A 42 -0.20 -2.35 -11.06
CA VAL A 42 -0.17 -1.48 -9.86
C VAL A 42 -1.57 -0.97 -9.49
N GLN A 43 -2.42 -0.66 -10.46
CA GLN A 43 -3.82 -0.32 -10.19
C GLN A 43 -4.60 -1.50 -9.58
N HIS A 44 -4.38 -2.71 -10.10
CA HIS A 44 -5.01 -3.92 -9.55
C HIS A 44 -4.60 -4.15 -8.09
N ASP A 45 -3.30 -4.12 -7.79
CA ASP A 45 -2.80 -4.29 -6.42
C ASP A 45 -3.37 -3.23 -5.48
N PHE A 46 -3.46 -1.98 -5.95
CA PHE A 46 -4.05 -0.90 -5.15
C PHE A 46 -5.54 -1.14 -4.85
N GLY A 47 -6.27 -1.77 -5.77
CA GLY A 47 -7.64 -2.23 -5.53
C GLY A 47 -7.72 -3.27 -4.40
N GLU A 48 -6.79 -4.23 -4.39
CA GLU A 48 -6.67 -5.23 -3.32
C GLU A 48 -6.39 -4.56 -1.96
N LEU A 49 -5.44 -3.61 -1.92
CA LEU A 49 -5.12 -2.83 -0.71
C LEU A 49 -6.34 -2.09 -0.17
N ARG A 50 -7.12 -1.45 -1.04
CA ARG A 50 -8.33 -0.72 -0.64
C ARG A 50 -9.36 -1.64 0.02
N LEU A 51 -9.56 -2.85 -0.52
CA LEU A 51 -10.48 -3.84 0.04
C LEU A 51 -10.02 -4.31 1.42
N LEU A 52 -8.73 -4.59 1.59
CA LEU A 52 -8.16 -5.03 2.87
C LEU A 52 -8.24 -3.92 3.93
N CYS A 53 -7.87 -2.69 3.58
CA CYS A 53 -7.92 -1.54 4.48
C CYS A 53 -9.34 -1.18 4.93
N ALA A 54 -10.38 -1.43 4.11
CA ALA A 54 -11.77 -1.18 4.48
C ALA A 54 -12.22 -1.97 5.72
N SER A 55 -11.59 -3.13 5.97
CA SER A 55 -11.85 -3.97 7.15
C SER A 55 -11.01 -3.62 8.38
N LEU A 56 -10.12 -2.62 8.30
CA LEU A 56 -9.11 -2.32 9.32
C LEU A 56 -9.14 -0.84 9.76
N PRO A 57 -10.19 -0.40 10.49
CA PRO A 57 -10.38 1.01 10.85
C PRO A 57 -9.23 1.60 11.68
N LYS A 58 -8.52 0.77 12.46
CA LYS A 58 -7.32 1.16 13.22
C LYS A 58 -6.16 1.65 12.34
N LEU A 59 -6.19 1.35 11.04
CA LEU A 59 -5.17 1.76 10.08
C LEU A 59 -5.62 2.94 9.20
N SER A 60 -6.82 3.49 9.41
CA SER A 60 -7.42 4.51 8.56
C SER A 60 -6.53 5.73 8.31
N VAL A 61 -5.93 6.29 9.36
CA VAL A 61 -5.02 7.45 9.24
C VAL A 61 -3.82 7.14 8.35
N SER A 62 -3.15 6.02 8.58
CA SER A 62 -1.99 5.61 7.78
C SER A 62 -2.39 5.22 6.35
N TRP A 63 -3.58 4.66 6.17
CA TRP A 63 -4.12 4.41 4.84
C TRP A 63 -4.39 5.71 4.07
N THR A 64 -4.96 6.72 4.71
CA THR A 64 -5.17 8.04 4.10
C THR A 64 -3.87 8.69 3.64
N ALA A 65 -2.78 8.54 4.40
CA ALA A 65 -1.46 9.02 3.98
C ALA A 65 -0.95 8.33 2.70
N VAL A 66 -1.19 7.02 2.57
CA VAL A 66 -0.90 6.26 1.33
C VAL A 66 -1.77 6.75 0.16
N LEU A 67 -3.06 7.02 0.37
CA LEU A 67 -3.96 7.57 -0.66
C LEU A 67 -3.47 8.93 -1.16
N LEU A 68 -3.12 9.83 -0.23
CA LEU A 68 -2.71 11.19 -0.53
C LEU A 68 -1.37 11.21 -1.29
N SER A 69 -0.35 10.51 -0.78
CA SER A 69 0.96 10.41 -1.44
C SER A 69 0.85 9.79 -2.84
N ARG A 70 -0.03 8.79 -3.03
CA ARG A 70 -0.29 8.21 -4.35
C ARG A 70 -0.92 9.21 -5.31
N ALA A 71 -1.89 10.00 -4.86
CA ALA A 71 -2.53 11.01 -5.71
C ALA A 71 -1.50 12.03 -6.22
N LYS A 72 -0.63 12.53 -5.33
CA LYS A 72 0.48 13.42 -5.71
C LYS A 72 1.41 12.76 -6.73
N LEU A 73 1.82 11.52 -6.49
CA LEU A 73 2.70 10.77 -7.39
C LEU A 73 2.07 10.62 -8.78
N LEU A 74 0.81 10.19 -8.86
CA LEU A 74 0.11 10.04 -10.15
C LEU A 74 -0.01 11.35 -10.89
N GLN A 75 -0.32 12.44 -10.19
CA GLN A 75 -0.37 13.77 -10.79
C GLN A 75 0.98 14.16 -11.40
N ALA A 76 2.09 13.98 -10.67
CA ALA A 76 3.43 14.29 -11.16
C ALA A 76 3.84 13.42 -12.36
N LEU A 77 3.48 12.13 -12.35
CA LEU A 77 3.70 11.22 -13.48
C LEU A 77 2.92 11.66 -14.72
N CYS A 78 1.64 12.04 -14.58
CA CYS A 78 0.83 12.55 -15.68
C CYS A 78 1.36 13.87 -16.25
N GLN A 79 1.90 14.74 -15.38
CA GLN A 79 2.50 16.02 -15.77
C GLN A 79 3.92 15.88 -16.34
N ARG A 80 4.48 14.66 -16.42
CA ARG A 80 5.85 14.38 -16.87
C ARG A 80 6.91 15.16 -16.08
N ALA A 81 6.64 15.46 -14.81
CA ALA A 81 7.53 16.22 -13.95
C ALA A 81 8.63 15.33 -13.37
N GLY A 82 9.63 14.97 -14.18
CA GLY A 82 10.64 13.93 -13.87
C GLY A 82 11.25 13.99 -12.45
N PRO A 83 11.99 15.05 -12.08
CA PRO A 83 12.61 15.14 -10.75
C PRO A 83 11.59 15.17 -9.60
N ALA A 84 10.44 15.81 -9.80
CA ALA A 84 9.38 15.87 -8.80
C ALA A 84 8.71 14.50 -8.59
N ALA A 85 8.52 13.73 -9.68
CA ALA A 85 7.96 12.39 -9.62
C ALA A 85 8.86 11.42 -8.84
N ALA A 86 10.19 11.54 -8.97
CA ALA A 86 11.13 10.74 -8.19
C ALA A 86 11.05 11.03 -6.68
N ALA A 87 10.97 12.30 -6.29
CA ALA A 87 10.81 12.67 -4.88
C ALA A 87 9.47 12.17 -4.30
N LEU A 88 8.38 12.36 -5.05
CA LEU A 88 7.04 11.91 -4.65
C LEU A 88 6.92 10.38 -4.63
N LEU A 89 7.69 9.68 -5.46
CA LEU A 89 7.79 8.23 -5.38
C LEU A 89 8.44 7.80 -4.06
N HIS A 90 9.54 8.43 -3.65
CA HIS A 90 10.17 8.13 -2.37
C HIS A 90 9.25 8.42 -1.19
N GLU A 91 8.54 9.57 -1.21
CA GLU A 91 7.50 9.91 -0.22
C GLU A 91 6.44 8.80 -0.16
N HIS A 92 5.92 8.38 -1.32
CA HIS A 92 4.90 7.35 -1.39
C HIS A 92 5.38 5.98 -0.87
N LEU A 93 6.58 5.55 -1.23
CA LEU A 93 7.16 4.29 -0.74
C LEU A 93 7.38 4.33 0.78
N ALA A 94 7.74 5.48 1.34
CA ALA A 94 7.87 5.65 2.79
C ALA A 94 6.53 5.48 3.52
N GLU A 95 5.43 6.00 2.95
CA GLU A 95 4.08 5.81 3.50
C GLU A 95 3.61 4.35 3.42
N VAL A 96 3.85 3.68 2.29
CA VAL A 96 3.56 2.25 2.10
C VAL A 96 4.29 1.39 3.14
N GLU A 97 5.58 1.62 3.31
CA GLU A 97 6.41 0.94 4.28
C GLU A 97 5.99 1.26 5.73
N GLY A 98 5.61 2.51 6.00
CA GLY A 98 5.06 2.94 7.29
C GLY A 98 3.79 2.17 7.66
N LEU A 99 2.87 2.00 6.71
CA LEU A 99 1.65 1.21 6.89
C LEU A 99 1.97 -0.28 7.09
N ARG A 100 2.89 -0.84 6.30
CA ARG A 100 3.31 -2.24 6.40
C ARG A 100 3.88 -2.56 7.79
N ARG A 101 4.77 -1.71 8.30
CA ARG A 101 5.32 -1.86 9.67
C ARG A 101 4.25 -1.80 10.75
N ARG A 102 3.22 -0.96 10.59
CA ARG A 102 2.09 -0.91 11.54
C ARG A 102 1.29 -2.22 11.53
N CYS A 103 1.07 -2.81 10.36
CA CYS A 103 0.44 -4.14 10.26
C CYS A 103 1.25 -5.19 11.02
N LEU A 104 2.57 -5.28 10.75
CA LEU A 104 3.45 -6.27 11.39
C LEU A 104 3.53 -6.09 12.91
N ARG A 105 3.66 -4.85 13.40
CA ARG A 105 3.64 -4.57 14.85
C ARG A 105 2.32 -4.95 15.51
N ALA A 106 1.19 -4.69 14.85
CA ALA A 106 -0.11 -5.04 15.39
C ALA A 106 -0.34 -6.55 15.46
N ILE A 107 0.22 -7.33 14.53
CA ILE A 107 0.23 -8.80 14.57
C ILE A 107 1.12 -9.28 15.72
N GLY A 108 2.36 -8.78 15.83
CA GLY A 108 3.30 -9.17 16.88
C GLY A 108 2.80 -8.87 18.30
N ALA A 109 2.17 -7.70 18.51
CA ALA A 109 1.57 -7.32 19.78
C ALA A 109 0.40 -8.23 20.20
N GLN A 110 -0.37 -8.74 19.24
CA GLN A 110 -1.47 -9.68 19.52
C GLN A 110 -0.95 -11.09 19.86
N GLY A 111 0.17 -11.51 19.28
CA GLY A 111 0.82 -12.78 19.62
C GLY A 111 1.33 -12.84 21.06
N LEU A 112 1.83 -11.72 21.59
CA LEU A 112 2.29 -11.60 22.98
C LEU A 112 1.16 -11.50 24.02
N ALA A 113 -0.04 -11.08 23.61
CA ALA A 113 -1.19 -10.95 24.51
C ALA A 113 -1.95 -12.28 24.73
N LEU A 114 -1.64 -13.31 23.95
CA LEU A 114 -2.28 -14.63 24.00
C LEU A 114 -1.37 -15.70 24.65
N THR A 115 -0.15 -15.32 25.05
CA THR A 115 0.83 -16.13 25.79
C THR A 115 0.89 -15.67 27.23
#